data_AF-A0AAD9YB88-F1
#
_entry.id   AF-A0AAD9YB88-F1
#
_cell.length_a   1.000
_cell.length_b   1.000
_cell.length_c   1.000
_cell.angle_alpha   90.00
_cell.angle_beta   90.00
_cell.angle_gamma   90.00
#
_symmetry.space_group_name_H-M   'P 1'
#
loop_
_entity.id
_entity.type
_entity.pdbx_description
1 polymer ?
#
loop_
_entity_poly.entity_id
_entity_poly.type
_entity_poly.pdbx_seq_one_letter_code
_entity_poly.pdbx_strand_id
1 'polypeptide(L)'
;MTSPAFVLAIPGFFKSSLDCFQYVQFGRAFHQDYAFCIAKLQAAEMEFIRWGEAMGVLDENGDAASKFAQGSWKENELVKAKIWLQTIQDVFETARRKSEQFKGLNIDDEDKKQDLDVLDATEELEKSDKPLRGLIDGMRTITIKRRRKLQETGRQTRWALYRKTDFNTLIDSICEAVDTLIKLFPSTHQQQKALCVEEAGVFKP
;
A
#
# COMPACT_ATOMS: atom_id res chain seq x y z
N MET A 1 3.01 -5.66 -30.47
CA MET A 1 1.88 -4.71 -30.58
C MET A 1 0.94 -5.08 -29.46
N THR A 2 1.17 -4.49 -28.28
CA THR A 2 0.25 -4.59 -27.15
C THR A 2 -1.13 -4.16 -27.59
N SER A 3 -2.14 -5.00 -27.37
CA SER A 3 -3.52 -4.58 -27.53
C SER A 3 -3.77 -3.37 -26.63
N PRO A 4 -4.44 -2.31 -27.11
CA PRO A 4 -4.86 -1.17 -26.29
C PRO A 4 -5.55 -1.60 -24.98
N ALA A 5 -6.25 -2.74 -25.01
CA ALA A 5 -6.90 -3.33 -23.83
C ALA A 5 -5.92 -3.71 -22.70
N PHE A 6 -4.68 -4.11 -23.02
CA PHE A 6 -3.68 -4.49 -22.01
C PHE A 6 -3.20 -3.29 -21.20
N VAL A 7 -2.96 -2.18 -21.91
CA VAL A 7 -2.50 -0.91 -21.35
C VAL A 7 -3.56 -0.31 -20.43
N LEU A 8 -4.82 -0.38 -20.84
CA LEU A 8 -5.96 0.11 -20.07
C LEU A 8 -6.20 -0.68 -18.76
N ALA A 9 -5.58 -1.85 -18.58
CA ALA A 9 -5.75 -2.64 -17.37
C ALA A 9 -4.83 -2.21 -16.21
N ILE A 10 -3.69 -1.56 -16.49
CA ILE A 10 -2.69 -1.18 -15.46
C ILE A 10 -3.29 -0.28 -14.36
N PRO A 11 -4.08 0.78 -14.66
CA PRO A 11 -4.73 1.58 -13.62
C PRO A 11 -5.64 0.75 -12.71
N GLY A 12 -6.34 -0.24 -13.26
CA GLY A 12 -7.19 -1.15 -12.49
C GLY A 12 -6.38 -2.02 -11.51
N PHE A 13 -5.28 -2.62 -11.98
CA PHE A 13 -4.38 -3.38 -11.11
C PHE A 13 -3.73 -2.49 -10.04
N PHE A 14 -3.30 -1.29 -10.40
CA PHE A 14 -2.75 -0.33 -9.45
C PHE A 14 -3.76 0.00 -8.34
N LYS A 15 -4.97 0.38 -8.72
CA LYS A 15 -6.05 0.71 -7.79
C LYS A 15 -6.36 -0.46 -6.85
N SER A 16 -6.55 -1.67 -7.41
CA SER A 16 -6.81 -2.87 -6.60
C SER A 16 -5.67 -3.19 -5.63
N SER A 17 -4.41 -2.97 -6.03
CA SER A 17 -3.25 -3.16 -5.15
C SER A 17 -3.19 -2.11 -4.05
N LEU A 18 -3.57 -0.87 -4.38
CA LEU A 18 -3.59 0.24 -3.46
C LEU A 18 -4.67 0.04 -2.39
N ASP A 19 -5.82 -0.54 -2.73
CA ASP A 19 -6.89 -0.78 -1.76
C ASP A 19 -6.50 -1.78 -0.68
N CYS A 20 -5.63 -2.76 -1.00
CA CYS A 20 -5.19 -3.77 -0.05
C CYS A 20 -4.61 -3.18 1.25
N PHE A 21 -3.94 -2.03 1.18
CA PHE A 21 -3.40 -1.32 2.33
C PHE A 21 -4.47 -0.88 3.33
N GLN A 22 -5.70 -0.59 2.87
CA GLN A 22 -6.79 -0.07 3.70
C GLN A 22 -7.44 -1.13 4.60
N TYR A 23 -7.22 -2.40 4.29
CA TYR A 23 -7.92 -3.51 4.92
C TYR A 23 -7.11 -4.18 6.04
N VAL A 24 -5.85 -3.78 6.23
CA VAL A 24 -4.97 -4.32 7.26
C VAL A 24 -5.27 -3.67 8.62
N GLN A 25 -5.51 -4.52 9.61
CA GLN A 25 -5.56 -4.15 11.03
C GLN A 25 -4.45 -4.91 11.78
N PHE A 26 -4.16 -4.48 13.01
CA PHE A 26 -3.14 -5.11 13.84
C PHE A 26 -3.77 -5.73 15.09
N GLY A 27 -3.37 -6.97 15.39
CA GLY A 27 -3.76 -7.67 16.60
C GLY A 27 -2.91 -7.28 17.80
N ARG A 28 -3.28 -7.79 18.97
CA ARG A 28 -2.66 -7.49 20.27
C ARG A 28 -1.14 -7.60 20.31
N ALA A 29 -0.57 -8.55 19.57
CA ALA A 29 0.88 -8.76 19.48
C ALA A 29 1.67 -7.51 19.07
N PHE A 30 1.02 -6.54 18.41
CA PHE A 30 1.66 -5.32 17.91
C PHE A 30 1.66 -4.16 18.89
N HIS A 31 1.02 -4.26 20.07
CA HIS A 31 0.79 -3.13 20.99
C HIS A 31 2.04 -2.26 21.22
N GLN A 32 3.17 -2.90 21.55
CA GLN A 32 4.43 -2.18 21.82
C GLN A 32 5.05 -1.50 20.59
N ASP A 33 4.80 -2.04 19.40
CA ASP A 33 5.41 -1.58 18.14
C ASP A 33 4.37 -0.96 17.19
N TYR A 34 3.15 -0.67 17.67
CA TYR A 34 2.00 -0.38 16.82
C TYR A 34 2.28 0.79 15.87
N ALA A 35 2.72 1.91 16.44
CA ALA A 35 3.01 3.13 15.68
C ALA A 35 4.13 2.89 14.65
N PHE A 36 5.16 2.11 15.01
CA PHE A 36 6.25 1.79 14.10
C PHE A 36 5.79 0.90 12.93
N CYS A 37 4.99 -0.13 13.21
CA CYS A 37 4.41 -1.00 12.18
C CYS A 37 3.46 -0.24 11.25
N ILE A 38 2.60 0.63 11.78
CA ILE A 38 1.73 1.51 10.97
C ILE A 38 2.56 2.46 10.12
N ALA A 39 3.59 3.10 10.69
CA ALA A 39 4.46 4.01 9.95
C ALA A 39 5.14 3.31 8.77
N LYS A 40 5.62 2.07 8.94
CA LYS A 40 6.18 1.26 7.85
C LYS A 40 5.15 0.98 6.75
N LEU A 41 3.95 0.54 7.12
CA LEU A 41 2.89 0.25 6.16
C LEU A 41 2.50 1.49 5.35
N GLN A 42 2.38 2.64 6.03
CA GLN A 42 2.06 3.92 5.39
C GLN A 42 3.20 4.47 4.53
N ALA A 43 4.47 4.26 4.91
CA ALA A 43 5.60 4.64 4.09
C ALA A 43 5.58 3.88 2.75
N ALA A 44 5.37 2.55 2.80
CA ALA A 44 5.22 1.73 1.59
C ALA A 44 4.02 2.15 0.74
N GLU A 45 2.87 2.46 1.37
CA GLU A 45 1.68 2.98 0.70
C GLU A 45 1.95 4.33 0.01
N MET A 46 2.68 5.23 0.68
CA MET A 46 3.03 6.56 0.18
C MET A 46 3.99 6.48 -1.01
N GLU A 47 4.98 5.60 -0.96
CA GLU A 47 5.88 5.34 -2.10
C GLU A 47 5.13 4.74 -3.29
N PHE A 48 4.25 3.78 -3.02
CA PHE A 48 3.45 3.14 -4.05
C PHE A 48 2.50 4.13 -4.74
N ILE A 49 1.80 4.97 -3.97
CA ILE A 49 0.91 5.98 -4.54
C ILE A 49 1.67 7.09 -5.27
N ARG A 50 2.89 7.42 -4.84
CA ARG A 50 3.79 8.36 -5.52
C ARG A 50 4.21 7.81 -6.89
N TRP A 51 4.56 6.53 -6.96
CA TRP A 51 4.81 5.84 -8.23
C TRP A 51 3.59 5.92 -9.14
N GLY A 52 2.40 5.64 -8.60
CA GLY A 52 1.15 5.72 -9.37
C GLY A 52 0.86 7.12 -9.93
N GLU A 53 1.12 8.17 -9.14
CA GLU A 53 0.98 9.55 -9.60
C GLU A 53 1.97 9.88 -10.71
N ALA A 54 3.23 9.46 -10.59
CA ALA A 54 4.25 9.68 -11.61
C ALA A 54 3.95 8.93 -12.91
N MET A 55 3.37 7.73 -12.81
CA MET A 55 2.89 6.96 -13.97
C MET A 55 1.60 7.55 -14.58
N GLY A 56 0.96 8.53 -13.93
CA GLY A 56 -0.30 9.12 -14.37
C GLY A 56 -1.52 8.23 -14.15
N VAL A 57 -1.39 7.12 -13.41
CA VAL A 57 -2.50 6.16 -13.19
C VAL A 57 -3.50 6.62 -12.13
N LEU A 58 -3.25 7.78 -11.51
CA LEU A 58 -4.20 8.46 -10.62
C LEU A 58 -5.16 9.41 -11.33
N ASP A 59 -4.97 9.68 -12.63
CA ASP A 59 -5.81 10.62 -13.37
C ASP A 59 -6.96 9.90 -14.10
N GLU A 60 -8.19 10.10 -13.61
CA GLU A 60 -9.42 9.57 -14.22
C GLU A 60 -9.69 10.13 -15.62
N ASN A 61 -9.15 11.30 -15.96
CA ASN A 61 -9.42 11.99 -17.23
C ASN A 61 -8.51 11.54 -18.39
N GLY A 62 -7.72 10.48 -18.22
CA GLY A 62 -7.09 9.80 -19.35
C GLY A 62 -5.68 10.26 -19.72
N ASP A 63 -4.93 10.88 -18.79
CA ASP A 63 -3.51 11.15 -19.03
C ASP A 63 -2.67 9.86 -18.97
N ALA A 64 -3.08 8.82 -18.23
CA ALA A 64 -2.45 7.51 -18.31
C ALA A 64 -2.48 6.96 -19.74
N ALA A 65 -3.68 6.84 -20.33
CA ALA A 65 -3.85 6.35 -21.70
C ALA A 65 -3.12 7.24 -22.73
N SER A 66 -3.08 8.56 -22.51
CA SER A 66 -2.36 9.50 -23.37
C SER A 66 -0.83 9.36 -23.24
N LYS A 67 -0.30 9.23 -22.02
CA LYS A 67 1.13 8.93 -21.75
C LYS A 67 1.53 7.54 -22.25
N PHE A 68 0.63 6.57 -22.16
CA PHE A 68 0.81 5.24 -22.74
C PHE A 68 0.78 5.28 -24.28
N ALA A 69 -0.12 6.07 -24.87
CA ALA A 69 -0.27 6.21 -26.33
C ALA A 69 0.84 7.05 -26.98
N GLN A 70 1.43 8.00 -26.23
CA GLN A 70 2.60 8.79 -26.67
C GLN A 70 3.90 7.95 -26.76
N GLY A 71 3.84 6.65 -26.50
CA GLY A 71 4.96 5.73 -26.71
C GLY A 71 6.07 5.82 -25.66
N SER A 72 5.80 6.48 -24.52
CA SER A 72 6.80 6.69 -23.46
C SER A 72 7.24 5.43 -22.73
N TRP A 73 6.49 4.32 -22.88
CA TRP A 73 6.71 3.06 -22.15
C TRP A 73 6.79 1.87 -23.10
N LYS A 74 7.76 0.98 -22.88
CA LYS A 74 7.90 -0.23 -23.70
C LYS A 74 6.89 -1.29 -23.25
N GLU A 75 6.35 -2.04 -24.22
CA GLU A 75 5.38 -3.12 -23.98
C GLU A 75 5.86 -4.12 -22.91
N ASN A 76 7.13 -4.51 -22.94
CA ASN A 76 7.72 -5.42 -21.95
C ASN A 76 7.82 -4.82 -20.54
N GLU A 77 7.98 -3.50 -20.39
CA GLU A 77 7.99 -2.80 -19.10
C GLU A 77 6.59 -2.82 -18.48
N LEU A 78 5.55 -2.61 -19.30
CA LEU A 78 4.15 -2.69 -18.86
C LEU A 78 3.74 -4.10 -18.44
N VAL A 79 4.20 -5.12 -19.17
CA VAL A 79 3.98 -6.52 -18.77
C VAL A 79 4.60 -6.82 -17.41
N LYS A 80 5.84 -6.38 -17.19
CA LYS A 80 6.50 -6.54 -15.90
C LYS A 80 5.78 -5.76 -14.79
N ALA A 81 5.36 -4.53 -15.06
CA ALA A 81 4.62 -3.73 -14.09
C ALA A 81 3.32 -4.42 -13.66
N LYS A 82 2.55 -4.97 -14.62
CA LYS A 82 1.36 -5.75 -14.30
C LYS A 82 1.69 -6.92 -13.36
N ILE A 83 2.74 -7.69 -13.66
CA ILE A 83 3.16 -8.83 -12.83
C ILE A 83 3.44 -8.36 -11.40
N TRP A 84 4.23 -7.30 -11.22
CA TRP A 84 4.53 -6.78 -9.89
C TRP A 84 3.32 -6.23 -9.14
N LEU A 85 2.39 -5.57 -9.84
CA LEU A 85 1.12 -5.14 -9.24
C LEU A 85 0.29 -6.34 -8.76
N GLN A 86 0.22 -7.41 -9.54
CA GLN A 86 -0.42 -8.65 -9.12
C GLN A 86 0.32 -9.30 -7.94
N THR A 87 1.66 -9.29 -7.94
CA THR A 87 2.46 -9.77 -6.82
C THR A 87 2.13 -9.03 -5.53
N ILE A 88 1.96 -7.71 -5.55
CA ILE A 88 1.52 -6.94 -4.37
C ILE A 88 0.19 -7.49 -3.84
N GLN A 89 -0.79 -7.70 -4.71
CA GLN A 89 -2.10 -8.26 -4.33
C GLN A 89 -1.96 -9.67 -3.73
N ASP A 90 -1.15 -10.52 -4.36
CA ASP A 90 -0.91 -11.90 -3.91
C ASP A 90 -0.21 -11.96 -2.54
N VAL A 91 0.71 -11.03 -2.26
CA VAL A 91 1.38 -10.92 -0.96
C VAL A 91 0.37 -10.55 0.13
N PHE A 92 -0.50 -9.56 -0.11
CA PHE A 92 -1.58 -9.22 0.83
C PHE A 92 -2.54 -10.39 1.05
N GLU A 93 -2.98 -11.05 -0.02
CA GLU A 93 -3.89 -12.19 0.06
C GLU A 93 -3.25 -13.38 0.81
N THR A 94 -1.95 -13.63 0.59
CA THR A 94 -1.20 -14.65 1.32
C THR A 94 -1.13 -14.33 2.81
N ALA A 95 -0.86 -13.08 3.17
CA ALA A 95 -0.83 -12.63 4.56
C ALA A 95 -2.22 -12.74 5.21
N ARG A 96 -3.29 -12.37 4.48
CA ARG A 96 -4.69 -12.51 4.93
C ARG A 96 -5.02 -13.97 5.24
N ARG A 97 -4.76 -14.88 4.30
CA ARG A 97 -5.05 -16.32 4.48
C ARG A 97 -4.30 -16.91 5.67
N LYS A 98 -3.02 -16.58 5.84
CA LYS A 98 -2.23 -17.00 7.01
C LYS A 98 -2.84 -16.49 8.31
N SER A 99 -3.31 -15.24 8.32
CA SER A 99 -3.92 -14.66 9.51
C SER A 99 -5.29 -15.26 9.84
N GLU A 100 -6.12 -15.51 8.82
CA GLU A 100 -7.41 -16.18 8.98
C GLU A 100 -7.24 -17.62 9.47
N GLN A 101 -6.25 -18.34 8.94
CA GLN A 101 -5.89 -19.67 9.42
C GLN A 101 -5.44 -19.63 10.88
N PHE A 102 -4.57 -18.68 11.26
CA PHE A 102 -4.14 -18.50 12.64
C PHE A 102 -5.33 -18.21 13.56
N LYS A 103 -6.24 -17.31 13.15
CA LYS A 103 -7.46 -17.01 13.89
C LYS A 103 -8.31 -18.27 14.09
N GLY A 104 -8.58 -19.01 13.02
CA GLY A 104 -9.41 -20.23 13.07
C GLY A 104 -8.84 -21.33 13.95
N LEU A 105 -7.51 -21.44 14.06
CA LEU A 105 -6.85 -22.42 14.91
C LEU A 105 -6.87 -22.07 16.41
N ASN A 106 -7.11 -20.81 16.77
CA ASN A 106 -7.02 -20.33 18.15
C ASN A 106 -8.33 -19.73 18.68
N ILE A 107 -9.40 -19.70 17.88
CA ILE A 107 -10.66 -19.03 18.27
C ILE A 107 -11.41 -19.76 19.40
N ASP A 108 -11.27 -21.08 19.49
CA ASP A 108 -11.90 -21.92 20.52
C ASP A 108 -10.98 -22.14 21.74
N ASP A 109 -9.76 -21.62 21.70
CA ASP A 109 -8.77 -21.70 22.78
C ASP A 109 -8.92 -20.46 23.68
N GLU A 110 -9.64 -20.60 24.80
CA GLU A 110 -9.94 -19.49 25.72
C GLU A 110 -8.66 -18.83 26.27
N ASP A 111 -7.55 -19.56 26.39
CA ASP A 111 -6.27 -19.00 26.83
C ASP A 111 -5.62 -18.11 25.76
N LYS A 112 -5.92 -18.33 24.48
CA LYS A 112 -5.34 -17.60 23.34
C LYS A 112 -6.29 -16.61 22.68
N LYS A 113 -7.53 -16.53 23.16
CA LYS A 113 -8.55 -15.63 22.61
C LYS A 113 -8.13 -14.17 22.65
N GLN A 114 -7.42 -13.76 23.70
CA GLN A 114 -6.87 -12.40 23.84
C GLN A 114 -5.83 -12.08 22.76
N ASP A 115 -5.10 -13.07 22.24
CA ASP A 115 -4.12 -12.86 21.17
C ASP A 115 -4.80 -12.55 19.82
N LEU A 116 -6.11 -12.81 19.71
CA LEU A 116 -6.95 -12.50 18.56
C LEU A 116 -7.65 -11.14 18.67
N ASP A 117 -7.44 -10.40 19.77
CA ASP A 117 -7.96 -9.05 19.92
C ASP A 117 -7.31 -8.11 18.90
N VAL A 118 -8.15 -7.30 18.26
CA VAL A 118 -7.71 -6.27 17.31
C VAL A 118 -7.53 -4.97 18.07
N LEU A 119 -6.37 -4.35 17.91
CA LEU A 119 -6.05 -3.09 18.56
C LEU A 119 -6.87 -1.94 17.97
N ASP A 120 -7.29 -1.01 18.84
CA ASP A 120 -7.91 0.24 18.39
C ASP A 120 -6.83 1.21 17.87
N ALA A 121 -6.95 1.61 16.61
CA ALA A 121 -5.95 2.45 15.97
C ALA A 121 -5.82 3.84 16.59
N THR A 122 -6.91 4.39 17.13
CA THR A 122 -6.90 5.73 17.72
C THR A 122 -6.21 5.68 19.08
N GLU A 123 -6.60 4.72 19.91
CA GLU A 123 -6.04 4.53 21.25
C GLU A 123 -4.52 4.25 21.19
N GLU A 124 -4.08 3.39 20.27
CA GLU A 124 -2.67 3.04 20.14
C GLU A 124 -1.81 4.19 19.61
N LEU A 125 -2.34 5.03 18.71
CA LEU A 125 -1.63 6.20 18.22
C LEU A 125 -1.57 7.31 19.28
N GLU A 126 -2.57 7.44 20.15
CA GLU A 126 -2.54 8.39 21.26
C GLU A 126 -1.47 8.05 22.31
N LYS A 127 -1.14 6.77 22.47
CA LYS A 127 -0.05 6.30 23.33
C LYS A 127 1.34 6.54 22.74
N SER A 128 1.45 6.85 21.45
CA SER A 128 2.73 7.00 20.75
C SER A 128 3.35 8.40 20.89
N ASP A 129 4.67 8.48 20.72
CA ASP A 129 5.41 9.74 20.77
C ASP A 129 4.94 10.74 19.69
N LYS A 130 4.85 12.02 20.06
CA LYS A 130 4.36 13.09 19.17
C LYS A 130 5.02 13.12 17.79
N PRO A 131 6.35 12.97 17.63
CA PRO A 131 6.97 12.99 16.32
C PRO A 131 6.53 11.83 15.41
N LEU A 132 6.42 10.62 15.98
CA LEU A 132 6.01 9.43 15.22
C LEU A 132 4.53 9.52 14.83
N ARG A 133 3.67 10.01 15.73
CA ARG A 133 2.27 10.31 15.41
C ARG A 133 2.14 11.35 14.29
N GLY A 134 2.91 12.44 14.37
CA GLY A 134 2.93 13.48 13.33
C GLY A 134 3.36 12.96 11.96
N LEU A 135 4.35 12.05 11.94
CA LEU A 135 4.77 11.36 10.72
C LEU A 135 3.63 10.50 10.14
N ILE A 136 2.96 9.70 10.96
CA ILE A 136 1.82 8.86 10.54
C ILE A 136 0.67 9.71 9.98
N ASP A 137 0.31 10.79 10.69
CA ASP A 137 -0.77 11.70 10.28
C ASP A 137 -0.43 12.44 8.97
N GLY A 138 0.82 12.86 8.79
CA GLY A 138 1.30 13.47 7.56
C GLY A 138 1.22 12.53 6.35
N MET A 139 1.71 11.29 6.49
CA MET A 139 1.62 10.27 5.43
C MET A 139 0.17 9.96 5.08
N ARG A 140 -0.69 9.81 6.11
CA ARG A 140 -2.13 9.58 5.93
C ARG A 140 -2.80 10.72 5.16
N THR A 141 -2.45 11.97 5.48
CA THR A 141 -3.00 13.15 4.81
C THR A 141 -2.64 13.16 3.33
N ILE A 142 -1.39 12.88 2.99
CA ILE A 142 -0.91 12.78 1.60
C ILE A 142 -1.67 11.67 0.85
N THR A 143 -1.70 10.46 1.43
CA THR A 143 -2.31 9.31 0.78
C THR A 143 -3.81 9.51 0.57
N ILE A 144 -4.54 10.05 1.55
CA ILE A 144 -5.96 10.37 1.40
C ILE A 144 -6.17 11.40 0.28
N LYS A 145 -5.39 12.47 0.24
CA LYS A 145 -5.49 13.52 -0.79
C LYS A 145 -5.32 12.93 -2.19
N ARG A 146 -4.35 12.03 -2.38
CA ARG A 146 -4.09 11.37 -3.67
C ARG A 146 -5.16 10.34 -4.02
N ARG A 147 -5.63 9.56 -3.05
CA ARG A 147 -6.71 8.57 -3.26
C ARG A 147 -8.03 9.19 -3.67
N ARG A 148 -8.33 10.43 -3.24
CA ARG A 148 -9.55 11.14 -3.69
C ARG A 148 -9.61 11.38 -5.20
N LYS A 149 -8.48 11.24 -5.91
CA LYS A 149 -8.43 11.28 -7.37
C LYS A 149 -8.90 9.97 -8.02
N LEU A 150 -9.10 8.92 -7.22
CA LEU A 150 -9.57 7.61 -7.65
C LEU A 150 -11.01 7.41 -7.17
N GLN A 151 -11.85 6.83 -8.02
CA GLN A 151 -13.20 6.42 -7.63
C GLN A 151 -13.13 5.41 -6.49
N GLU A 152 -14.14 5.32 -5.66
CA GLU A 152 -14.21 4.25 -4.67
C GLU A 152 -14.28 2.89 -5.38
N THR A 153 -13.40 1.98 -5.01
CA THR A 153 -13.48 0.56 -5.37
C THR A 153 -14.29 -0.16 -4.30
N GLY A 154 -14.85 -1.33 -4.65
CA GLY A 154 -15.74 -2.09 -3.78
C GLY A 154 -15.17 -2.31 -2.38
N ARG A 155 -16.07 -2.45 -1.39
CA ARG A 155 -15.67 -2.70 0.01
C ARG A 155 -15.14 -4.12 0.15
N GLN A 156 -13.85 -4.29 0.43
CA GLN A 156 -13.34 -5.55 0.97
C GLN A 156 -13.48 -5.58 2.50
N THR A 157 -13.54 -6.80 3.05
CA THR A 157 -13.59 -7.04 4.48
C THR A 157 -12.22 -6.73 5.11
N ARG A 158 -12.21 -5.90 6.16
CA ARG A 158 -11.00 -5.69 6.98
C ARG A 158 -10.58 -6.98 7.66
N TRP A 159 -9.28 -7.18 7.79
CA TRP A 159 -8.68 -8.34 8.44
C TRP A 159 -7.49 -7.90 9.28
N ALA A 160 -7.20 -8.64 10.34
CA ALA A 160 -6.12 -8.30 11.27
C ALA A 160 -4.91 -9.21 11.08
N LEU A 161 -3.70 -8.68 11.26
CA LEU A 161 -2.47 -9.43 11.43
C LEU A 161 -2.27 -9.74 12.91
N TYR A 162 -2.09 -11.02 13.26
CA TYR A 162 -1.90 -11.44 14.66
C TYR A 162 -0.43 -11.72 15.01
N ARG A 163 0.46 -11.85 14.02
CA ARG A 163 1.86 -12.20 14.23
C ARG A 163 2.80 -11.20 13.56
N LYS A 164 3.80 -10.71 14.30
CA LYS A 164 4.84 -9.80 13.79
C LYS A 164 5.62 -10.38 12.62
N THR A 165 5.85 -11.69 12.60
CA THR A 165 6.54 -12.39 11.49
C THR A 165 5.79 -12.28 10.18
N ASP A 166 4.45 -12.37 10.22
CA ASP A 166 3.61 -12.24 9.02
C ASP A 166 3.63 -10.79 8.52
N PHE A 167 3.59 -9.81 9.43
CA PHE A 167 3.75 -8.40 9.07
C PHE A 167 5.12 -8.09 8.44
N ASN A 168 6.22 -8.56 9.04
CA ASN A 168 7.56 -8.33 8.49
C ASN A 168 7.70 -8.94 7.10
N THR A 169 7.20 -10.17 6.90
CA THR A 169 7.21 -10.80 5.57
C THR A 169 6.38 -9.99 4.55
N LEU A 170 5.19 -9.53 4.97
CA LEU A 170 4.29 -8.71 4.14
C LEU A 170 4.98 -7.41 3.71
N ILE A 171 5.52 -6.66 4.68
CA ILE A 171 6.09 -5.34 4.41
C ILE A 171 7.36 -5.44 3.58
N ASP A 172 8.26 -6.38 3.87
CA ASP A 172 9.51 -6.56 3.12
C ASP A 172 9.21 -6.89 1.66
N SER A 173 8.25 -7.79 1.41
CA SER A 173 7.83 -8.18 0.05
C SER A 173 7.16 -7.03 -0.71
N ILE A 174 6.33 -6.23 -0.03
CA ILE A 174 5.71 -5.04 -0.65
C ILE A 174 6.77 -4.01 -1.00
N CYS A 175 7.67 -3.68 -0.08
CA CYS A 175 8.73 -2.71 -0.32
C CYS A 175 9.60 -3.15 -1.50
N GLU A 176 9.99 -4.43 -1.59
CA GLU A 176 10.76 -4.95 -2.72
C GLU A 176 10.01 -4.85 -4.05
N ALA A 177 8.71 -5.16 -4.06
CA ALA A 177 7.86 -5.05 -5.24
C ALA A 177 7.69 -3.59 -5.70
N VAL A 178 7.46 -2.67 -4.76
CA VAL A 178 7.34 -1.22 -5.03
C VAL A 178 8.66 -0.65 -5.54
N ASP A 179 9.78 -0.99 -4.91
CA ASP A 179 11.12 -0.61 -5.38
C ASP A 179 11.38 -1.10 -6.80
N THR A 180 10.97 -2.34 -7.10
CA THR A 180 11.14 -2.90 -8.43
C THR A 180 10.26 -2.18 -9.46
N LEU A 181 9.01 -1.84 -9.11
CA LEU A 181 8.14 -1.01 -9.94
C LEU A 181 8.75 0.37 -10.24
N ILE A 182 9.37 1.01 -9.25
CA ILE A 182 10.06 2.30 -9.42
C ILE A 182 11.26 2.16 -10.35
N LYS A 183 12.07 1.11 -10.18
CA LYS A 183 13.26 0.84 -11.01
C LYS A 183 12.92 0.49 -12.46
N LEU A 184 11.74 -0.07 -12.72
CA LEU A 184 11.28 -0.38 -14.08
C LEU A 184 11.03 0.86 -14.96
N PHE A 185 10.83 2.03 -14.36
CA PHE A 185 10.47 3.25 -15.11
C PHE A 185 11.37 4.45 -14.77
N PRO A 186 12.65 4.44 -15.21
CA PRO A 186 13.61 5.50 -14.90
C PRO A 186 13.17 6.91 -15.29
N SER A 187 12.40 7.06 -16.37
CA SER A 187 11.90 8.37 -16.81
C SER A 187 10.89 9.00 -15.83
N THR A 188 10.32 8.23 -14.89
CA THR A 188 9.49 8.79 -13.81
C THR A 188 10.28 9.32 -12.62
N HIS A 189 11.60 9.03 -12.51
CA HIS A 189 12.38 9.32 -11.30
C HIS A 189 12.42 10.81 -10.95
N GLN A 190 12.50 11.68 -11.97
CA GLN A 190 12.47 13.13 -11.75
C GLN A 190 11.14 13.58 -11.14
N GLN A 191 10.02 13.08 -11.67
CA GLN A 191 8.68 13.40 -11.16
C GLN A 191 8.48 12.84 -9.75
N GLN A 192 8.90 11.60 -9.50
CA GLN A 192 8.86 11.01 -8.15
C GLN A 192 9.69 11.81 -7.15
N LYS A 193 10.88 12.28 -7.54
CA LYS A 193 11.70 13.14 -6.67
C LYS A 193 11.01 14.46 -6.35
N ALA A 194 10.36 15.09 -7.33
CA ALA A 194 9.60 16.32 -7.11
C ALA A 194 8.43 16.10 -6.14
N LEU A 195 7.67 15.01 -6.32
CA LEU A 195 6.58 14.63 -5.41
C LEU A 195 7.10 14.34 -3.99
N CYS A 196 8.24 13.65 -3.84
CA CYS A 196 8.86 13.39 -2.54
C CYS A 196 9.25 14.68 -1.80
N VAL A 197 9.72 15.70 -2.52
CA VAL A 197 10.04 17.02 -1.93
C VAL A 197 8.77 17.77 -1.51
N GLU A 198 7.70 17.69 -2.30
CA GLU A 198 6.39 18.26 -1.93
C GLU A 198 5.86 17.62 -0.63
N GLU A 199 5.92 16.28 -0.55
CA GLU A 199 5.49 15.51 0.61
C GLU A 199 6.29 15.88 1.87
N ALA A 200 7.61 16.07 1.74
CA ALA A 200 8.46 16.50 2.84
C ALA A 200 7.97 17.81 3.50
N GLY A 201 7.36 18.71 2.73
CA GLY A 201 6.80 19.96 3.23
C GLY A 201 5.55 19.80 4.13
N VAL A 202 4.91 18.62 4.13
CA VAL A 202 3.78 18.30 5.02
C VAL A 202 4.25 17.98 6.43
N PHE A 203 5.43 17.38 6.55
CA PHE A 203 6.05 17.00 7.82
C PHE A 203 6.78 18.21 8.41
N LYS A 204 6.01 19.14 9.00
CA LYS A 204 6.59 20.26 9.76
C LYS A 204 7.02 19.78 11.16
N PRO A 205 8.15 20.27 11.69
CA PRO A 205 8.60 19.96 13.05
C PRO A 205 7.62 20.48 14.13
#